data_AF-A0A1S1PUK5-F1
#
_entry.id   AF-A0A1S1PUK5-F1
#
_cell.length_a   1.000
_cell.length_b   1.000
_cell.length_c   1.000
_cell.angle_alpha   90.00
_cell.angle_beta   90.00
_cell.angle_gamma   90.00
#
_symmetry.space_group_name_H-M   'P 1'
#
loop_
_entity.id
_entity.type
_entity.pdbx_description
1 polymer ?
#
loop_
_entity_poly.entity_id
_entity_poly.type
_entity_poly.pdbx_seq_one_letter_code
_entity_poly.pdbx_strand_id
1 'polypeptide(L)'
;MDPDFPLLSVFLYMLWFFCFTMWLFLMFTVITDVFRSHDLSGWGKAGWTVLIIVLPLIGLLAYLIVRGSSMHDRQARQVASQADMWRTEVRAAAGRPSAADELSRLADLRDHGVISTNEFEREKTKILA
;
A
#
# COMPACT_ATOMS: atom_id res chain seq x y z
N MET A 1 45.36 -11.89 32.62
CA MET A 1 44.72 -12.69 31.57
C MET A 1 44.26 -13.95 32.25
N ASP A 2 43.00 -13.98 32.68
CA ASP A 2 42.47 -15.12 33.43
C ASP A 2 42.39 -16.35 32.49
N PRO A 3 43.03 -17.47 32.83
CA PRO A 3 43.16 -18.63 31.95
C PRO A 3 41.94 -19.56 31.98
N ASP A 4 40.85 -19.20 32.66
CA ASP A 4 39.89 -20.21 33.12
C ASP A 4 38.87 -20.67 32.07
N PHE A 5 38.63 -19.94 30.97
CA PHE A 5 37.69 -20.42 29.92
C PHE A 5 38.03 -19.91 28.51
N PRO A 6 39.14 -20.38 27.89
CA PRO A 6 39.60 -19.89 26.59
C PRO A 6 38.53 -20.01 25.49
N LEU A 7 37.79 -21.13 25.46
CA LEU A 7 36.71 -21.35 24.49
C LEU A 7 35.54 -20.38 24.67
N LEU A 8 35.13 -20.11 25.92
CA LEU A 8 34.05 -19.16 26.21
C LEU A 8 34.46 -17.75 25.83
N SER A 9 35.69 -17.33 26.17
CA SER A 9 36.20 -16.02 25.78
C SER A 9 36.26 -15.86 24.26
N VAL A 10 36.76 -16.86 23.53
CA VAL A 10 36.80 -16.82 22.05
C VAL A 10 35.38 -16.76 21.47
N PHE A 11 34.45 -17.56 21.99
CA PHE A 11 33.05 -17.50 21.59
C PHE A 11 32.43 -16.12 21.83
N LEU A 12 32.66 -15.54 23.02
CA LEU A 12 32.15 -14.21 23.37
C LEU A 12 32.77 -13.11 22.51
N TYR A 13 34.06 -13.18 22.18
CA TYR A 13 34.69 -12.25 21.24
C TYR A 13 34.14 -12.39 19.82
N MET A 14 33.89 -13.62 19.35
CA MET A 14 33.25 -13.87 18.05
C MET A 14 31.81 -13.34 18.04
N LEU A 15 31.04 -13.58 19.11
CA LEU A 15 29.68 -13.05 19.26
C LEU A 15 29.69 -11.52 19.32
N TRP A 16 30.60 -10.93 20.08
CA TRP A 16 30.76 -9.48 20.16
C TRP A 16 31.12 -8.88 18.80
N PHE A 17 32.05 -9.49 18.07
CA PHE A 17 32.42 -9.08 16.72
C PHE A 17 31.26 -9.22 15.72
N PHE A 18 30.48 -10.29 15.84
CA PHE A 18 29.26 -10.49 15.06
C PHE A 18 28.23 -9.39 15.37
N CYS A 19 27.94 -9.11 16.64
CA CYS A 19 27.03 -8.04 17.05
C CYS A 19 27.53 -6.67 16.59
N PHE A 20 28.83 -6.41 16.69
CA PHE A 20 29.46 -5.18 16.19
C PHE A 20 29.30 -5.04 14.66
N THR A 21 29.54 -6.12 13.91
CA THR A 21 29.36 -6.16 12.47
C THR A 21 27.90 -5.95 12.09
N MET A 22 26.98 -6.66 12.75
CA MET A 22 25.54 -6.49 12.56
C MET A 22 25.09 -5.05 12.88
N TRP A 23 25.66 -4.44 13.92
CA TRP A 23 25.40 -3.05 14.29
C TRP A 23 25.86 -2.08 13.19
N LEU A 24 27.05 -2.27 12.61
CA LEU A 24 27.50 -1.50 11.45
C LEU A 24 26.55 -1.67 10.25
N PHE A 25 26.16 -2.90 9.94
CA PHE A 25 25.19 -3.20 8.87
C PHE A 25 23.85 -2.49 9.08
N LEU A 26 23.34 -2.47 10.31
CA LEU A 26 22.12 -1.74 10.65
C LEU A 26 22.29 -0.25 10.37
N MET A 27 23.43 0.33 10.77
CA MET A 27 23.75 1.74 10.52
C MET A 27 23.75 2.06 9.01
N PHE A 28 24.41 1.24 8.18
CA PHE A 28 24.40 1.40 6.73
C PHE A 28 23.00 1.24 6.11
N THR A 29 22.21 0.29 6.62
CA THR A 29 20.84 0.04 6.14
C THR A 29 19.95 1.25 6.38
N VAL A 30 19.98 1.82 7.59
CA VAL A 30 19.20 3.01 7.94
C VAL A 30 19.67 4.22 7.14
N ILE A 31 20.98 4.42 6.98
CA ILE A 31 21.53 5.48 6.13
C ILE A 31 21.01 5.35 4.69
N THR A 32 21.04 4.13 4.13
CA THR A 32 20.54 3.87 2.78
C THR A 32 19.04 4.16 2.66
N ASP A 33 18.24 3.82 3.68
CA ASP A 33 16.81 4.13 3.73
C ASP A 33 16.54 5.65 3.77
N VAL A 34 17.35 6.40 4.53
CA VAL A 34 17.34 7.87 4.54
C VAL A 34 17.70 8.42 3.16
N PHE A 35 18.70 7.87 2.47
CA PHE A 35 19.05 8.32 1.12
C PHE A 35 17.96 8.00 0.09
N ARG A 36 17.30 6.84 0.21
CA ARG A 36 16.17 6.41 -0.64
C ARG A 36 14.90 7.23 -0.39
N SER A 37 14.83 7.97 0.71
CA SER A 37 13.77 8.95 0.91
C SER A 37 13.91 10.12 -0.08
N HIS A 38 12.90 10.33 -0.91
CA HIS A 38 12.86 11.47 -1.82
C HIS A 38 12.25 12.72 -1.16
N ASP A 39 11.69 12.54 0.05
CA ASP A 39 10.98 13.58 0.80
C ASP A 39 11.92 14.54 1.55
N LEU A 40 13.22 14.21 1.68
CA LEU A 40 14.20 15.03 2.39
C LEU A 40 15.11 15.81 1.43
N SER A 41 15.28 17.11 1.73
CA SER A 41 16.31 17.95 1.11
C SER A 41 17.72 17.41 1.43
N GLY A 42 18.70 17.70 0.57
CA GLY A 42 20.07 17.20 0.73
C GLY A 42 20.70 17.52 2.09
N TRP A 43 20.40 18.69 2.66
CA TRP A 43 20.84 19.09 4.00
C TRP A 43 20.16 18.29 5.12
N GLY A 44 18.88 17.94 4.96
CA GLY A 44 18.18 17.05 5.87
C GLY A 44 18.85 15.68 5.92
N LYS A 45 19.19 15.11 4.75
CA LYS A 45 19.90 13.82 4.67
C LYS A 45 21.25 13.87 5.41
N ALA A 46 22.05 14.90 5.19
CA ALA A 46 23.34 15.07 5.85
C ALA A 46 23.22 15.14 7.39
N GLY A 47 22.26 15.93 7.90
CA GLY A 47 22.00 16.02 9.34
C GLY A 47 21.57 14.69 9.95
N TRP A 48 20.68 13.94 9.27
CA TRP A 48 20.25 12.62 9.71
C TRP A 48 21.39 11.61 9.72
N THR A 49 22.22 11.59 8.69
CA THR A 49 23.38 10.69 8.63
C THR A 49 24.35 10.94 9.79
N VAL A 50 24.68 12.19 10.08
CA VAL A 50 25.56 12.54 11.21
C VAL A 50 24.94 12.12 12.54
N LEU A 51 23.64 12.38 12.74
CA LEU A 51 22.95 12.05 13.98
C LEU A 51 22.91 10.53 14.22
N ILE A 52 22.69 9.73 13.18
CA ILE A 52 22.71 8.26 13.25
C ILE A 52 24.12 7.72 13.55
N ILE A 53 25.17 8.32 12.98
CA ILE A 53 26.57 7.92 13.23
C ILE A 53 26.95 8.16 14.70
N VAL A 54 26.62 9.34 15.23
CA VAL A 54 27.04 9.74 16.58
C VAL A 54 26.14 9.13 17.66
N LEU A 55 24.82 9.04 17.40
CA LEU A 55 23.84 8.50 18.33
C LEU A 55 22.87 7.54 17.60
N PRO A 56 23.23 6.27 17.39
CA PRO A 56 22.43 5.33 16.59
C PRO A 56 21.03 5.11 17.17
N LEU A 57 20.95 4.95 18.49
CA LEU A 57 19.69 4.73 19.22
C LEU A 57 18.78 5.94 19.11
N ILE A 58 19.32 7.15 19.30
CA ILE A 58 18.55 8.39 19.21
C ILE A 58 18.19 8.69 17.75
N GLY A 59 19.08 8.42 16.80
CA GLY A 59 18.82 8.58 15.38
C GLY A 59 17.70 7.69 14.86
N LEU A 60 17.66 6.43 15.29
CA LEU A 60 16.56 5.54 14.93
C LEU A 60 15.22 6.00 15.51
N LEU A 61 15.19 6.36 16.80
CA LEU A 61 13.97 6.82 17.47
C LEU A 61 13.46 8.14 16.89
N ALA A 62 14.36 9.12 16.72
CA ALA A 62 14.02 10.41 16.13
C ALA A 62 13.52 10.23 14.68
N TYR A 63 14.15 9.34 13.90
CA TYR A 63 13.73 9.05 12.53
C TYR A 63 12.31 8.48 12.49
N LEU A 64 12.02 7.54 13.39
CA LEU A 64 10.69 6.95 13.52
C LEU A 64 9.63 7.99 13.92
N ILE A 65 9.96 8.91 14.83
CA ILE A 65 9.04 9.98 15.26
C ILE A 65 8.75 10.94 14.09
N VAL A 66 9.79 11.39 13.38
CA VAL A 66 9.66 12.34 12.28
C VAL A 66 8.95 11.69 11.08
N ARG A 67 9.16 10.40 10.84
CA ARG A 67 8.68 9.72 9.62
C ARG A 67 7.49 8.77 9.81
N GLY A 68 7.13 8.46 11.05
CA GLY A 68 5.96 7.64 11.40
C GLY A 68 4.62 8.25 10.97
N SER A 69 4.57 9.57 10.77
CA SER A 69 3.38 10.27 10.28
C SER A 69 3.05 9.96 8.81
N SER A 70 4.03 9.54 8.01
CA SER A 70 3.84 9.27 6.58
C SER A 70 2.99 8.01 6.29
N MET A 71 2.70 7.19 7.31
CA MET A 71 1.77 6.06 7.19
C MET A 71 0.30 6.52 7.25
N HIS A 72 -0.02 7.53 8.06
CA HIS A 72 -1.37 8.07 8.19
C HIS A 72 -1.83 8.77 6.91
N ASP A 73 -0.97 9.61 6.33
CA ASP A 73 -1.30 10.33 5.09
C ASP A 73 -1.42 9.40 3.87
N ARG A 74 -0.65 8.32 3.83
CA ARG A 74 -0.72 7.34 2.74
C ARG A 74 -1.95 6.45 2.84
N GLN A 75 -2.36 6.03 4.04
CA GLN A 75 -3.61 5.32 4.22
C GLN A 75 -4.81 6.18 3.82
N ALA A 76 -4.85 7.45 4.22
CA ALA A 76 -5.93 8.35 3.84
C ALA A 76 -6.06 8.51 2.31
N ARG A 77 -4.92 8.68 1.61
CA ARG A 77 -4.91 8.77 0.13
C ARG A 77 -5.25 7.46 -0.57
N GLN A 78 -4.80 6.31 -0.04
CA GLN A 78 -5.11 5.00 -0.62
C GLN A 78 -6.59 4.60 -0.41
N VAL A 79 -7.18 4.98 0.72
CA VAL A 79 -8.62 4.80 0.98
C VAL A 79 -9.44 5.71 0.06
N ALA A 80 -9.00 6.97 -0.14
CA ALA A 80 -9.65 7.87 -1.08
C ALA A 80 -9.61 7.34 -2.53
N SER A 81 -8.44 6.87 -3.00
CA SER A 81 -8.32 6.34 -4.37
C SER A 81 -9.12 5.06 -4.60
N GLN A 82 -9.20 4.16 -3.61
CA GLN A 82 -10.04 2.96 -3.70
C GLN A 82 -11.54 3.31 -3.70
N ALA A 83 -11.97 4.28 -2.91
CA ALA A 83 -13.35 4.74 -2.88
C ALA A 83 -13.78 5.39 -4.21
N ASP A 84 -12.87 6.08 -4.91
CA ASP A 84 -13.15 6.68 -6.22
C ASP A 84 -13.24 5.64 -7.33
N MET A 85 -12.37 4.61 -7.31
CA MET A 85 -12.48 3.48 -8.25
C MET A 85 -13.81 2.73 -8.06
N TRP A 86 -14.17 2.38 -6.82
CA TRP A 86 -15.43 1.71 -6.51
C TRP A 86 -16.66 2.52 -6.94
N ARG A 87 -16.66 3.84 -6.67
CA ARG A 87 -17.76 4.73 -7.11
C ARG A 87 -17.89 4.80 -8.62
N THR A 88 -16.78 4.72 -9.35
CA THR A 88 -16.77 4.75 -10.82
C THR A 88 -17.32 3.44 -11.38
N GLU A 89 -16.94 2.29 -10.81
CA GLU A 89 -17.47 0.98 -11.22
C GLU A 89 -18.96 0.84 -10.88
N VAL A 90 -19.39 1.24 -9.69
CA VAL A 90 -20.81 1.18 -9.30
C VAL A 90 -21.67 2.10 -10.16
N ARG A 91 -21.19 3.31 -10.51
CA ARG A 91 -21.89 4.20 -11.44
C ARG A 91 -21.92 3.64 -12.86
N ALA A 92 -20.83 3.02 -13.32
CA ALA A 92 -20.79 2.39 -14.63
C ALA A 92 -21.71 1.16 -14.71
N ALA A 93 -21.86 0.41 -13.61
CA ALA A 93 -22.78 -0.71 -13.48
C ALA A 93 -24.24 -0.26 -13.33
N ALA A 94 -24.50 0.80 -12.55
CA ALA A 94 -25.85 1.34 -12.32
C ALA A 94 -26.38 2.19 -13.50
N GLY A 95 -25.49 2.76 -14.32
CA GLY A 95 -25.84 3.56 -15.50
C GLY A 95 -26.12 2.73 -16.76
N ARG A 96 -25.87 1.41 -16.74
CA ARG A 96 -26.23 0.50 -17.83
C ARG A 96 -27.54 -0.19 -17.45
N PRO A 97 -28.63 -0.01 -18.23
CA PRO A 97 -29.82 -0.83 -18.07
C PRO A 97 -29.40 -2.31 -18.11
N SER A 98 -29.76 -3.07 -17.08
CA SER A 98 -29.57 -4.51 -17.12
C SER A 98 -30.45 -5.08 -18.24
N ALA A 99 -29.99 -6.12 -18.95
CA ALA A 99 -30.81 -6.83 -19.92
C ALA A 99 -32.17 -7.26 -19.32
N ALA A 100 -32.20 -7.54 -18.01
CA ALA A 100 -33.42 -7.82 -17.26
C ALA A 100 -34.36 -6.61 -17.13
N ASP A 101 -33.82 -5.40 -16.97
CA ASP A 101 -34.60 -4.14 -16.91
C ASP A 101 -35.12 -3.69 -18.28
N GLU A 102 -34.44 -4.09 -19.36
CA GLU A 102 -34.91 -3.85 -20.73
C GLU A 102 -36.01 -4.86 -21.10
N LEU A 103 -35.84 -6.13 -20.73
CA LEU A 103 -36.85 -7.18 -20.90
C LEU A 103 -38.13 -6.90 -20.10
N SER A 104 -38.01 -6.36 -18.87
CA SER A 104 -39.17 -6.01 -18.06
C SER A 104 -39.97 -4.85 -18.65
N ARG A 105 -39.30 -3.81 -19.19
CA ARG A 105 -39.96 -2.72 -19.93
C ARG A 105 -40.62 -3.19 -21.22
N LEU A 106 -39.97 -4.09 -21.97
CA LEU A 106 -40.56 -4.69 -23.18
C LEU A 106 -41.82 -5.50 -22.86
N ALA A 107 -41.83 -6.23 -21.74
CA ALA A 107 -43.01 -6.97 -21.29
C ALA A 107 -44.16 -6.02 -20.91
N ASP A 108 -43.84 -4.92 -20.20
CA ASP A 108 -44.82 -3.90 -19.82
C ASP A 108 -45.45 -3.22 -21.05
N LEU A 109 -44.64 -2.88 -22.06
CA LEU A 109 -45.14 -2.29 -23.32
C LEU A 109 -46.06 -3.24 -24.09
N ARG A 110 -45.80 -4.55 -24.05
CA ARG A 110 -46.67 -5.57 -24.65
C ARG A 110 -47.98 -5.68 -23.87
N ASP A 111 -47.92 -5.68 -22.55
CA ASP A 111 -49.10 -5.82 -21.68
C ASP A 111 -50.02 -4.58 -21.77
N HIS A 112 -49.43 -3.40 -22.01
CA HIS A 112 -50.14 -2.17 -22.36
C HIS A 112 -50.64 -2.11 -23.82
N GLY A 113 -50.36 -3.13 -24.64
CA GLY A 113 -50.79 -3.20 -26.04
C GLY A 113 -50.10 -2.21 -26.97
N VAL A 114 -48.96 -1.63 -26.56
CA VAL A 114 -48.17 -0.68 -27.36
C VAL A 114 -47.39 -1.41 -28.46
N ILE A 115 -47.00 -2.66 -28.20
CA ILE A 115 -46.29 -3.53 -29.14
C ILE A 115 -47.00 -4.87 -29.29
N SER A 116 -46.89 -5.47 -30.48
CA SER A 116 -47.44 -6.79 -30.76
C SER A 116 -46.55 -7.93 -30.25
N THR A 117 -47.11 -9.12 -30.06
CA THR A 117 -46.37 -10.31 -29.61
C THR A 117 -45.19 -10.67 -30.54
N ASN A 118 -45.32 -10.40 -31.84
CA ASN A 118 -44.26 -10.67 -32.81
C ASN A 118 -43.09 -9.68 -32.65
N GLU A 119 -43.38 -8.41 -32.40
CA GLU A 119 -42.37 -7.38 -32.15
C GLU A 119 -41.65 -7.62 -30.81
N PHE A 120 -42.38 -8.06 -29.79
CA PHE A 120 -41.80 -8.42 -28.49
C PHE A 120 -40.77 -9.57 -28.62
N GLU A 121 -41.10 -10.66 -29.31
CA GLU A 121 -40.16 -11.79 -29.45
C GLU A 121 -38.92 -11.44 -30.29
N ARG A 122 -39.07 -10.55 -31.29
CA ARG A 122 -37.93 -10.03 -32.08
C ARG A 122 -36.96 -9.22 -31.22
N GLU A 123 -37.46 -8.27 -30.43
CA GLU A 123 -36.60 -7.42 -29.58
C GLU A 123 -36.03 -8.19 -28.39
N LYS A 124 -36.79 -9.13 -27.81
CA LYS A 124 -36.31 -10.06 -26.77
C LYS A 124 -35.11 -10.90 -27.25
N THR A 125 -35.17 -11.41 -28.48
CA THR A 125 -34.07 -12.19 -29.07
C THR A 125 -32.82 -11.34 -29.25
N LYS A 126 -32.97 -10.05 -29.55
CA LYS A 126 -31.87 -9.09 -29.73
C LYS A 126 -31.18 -8.69 -28.42
N ILE A 127 -31.90 -8.72 -27.30
CA ILE A 127 -31.37 -8.41 -25.96
C ILE A 127 -30.70 -9.64 -25.32
N LEU A 128 -31.16 -10.84 -25.66
CA LEU A 128 -30.64 -12.12 -25.14
C LEU A 128 -29.50 -12.73 -25.97
N ALA A 129 -29.17 -12.14 -27.13
CA ALA A 129 -28.08 -12.57 -28.02
C ALA A 129 -26.77 -11.84 -27.69
#